data_AF-A0AAN0VH81-F1
#
_entry.id   AF-A0AAN0VH81-F1
#
_cell.length_a   1.000
_cell.length_b   1.000
_cell.length_c   1.000
_cell.angle_alpha   90.00
_cell.angle_beta   90.00
_cell.angle_gamma   90.00
#
_symmetry.space_group_name_H-M   'P 1'
#
loop_
_entity.id
_entity.type
_entity.pdbx_description
1 polymer ?
#
loop_
_entity_poly.entity_id
_entity_poly.type
_entity_poly.pdbx_seq_one_letter_code
_entity_poly.pdbx_strand_id
1 'polypeptide(L)'
;MIVRKLGVILSDRGSKYAVSGCRVADRAQVDAALRDLKRDKKYAKATHNSWGVLLDGVPLKSDDGESGAGMVILRMLERAE
;
A
#
# COMPACT_ATOMS: atom_id res chain seq x y z
N MET A 1 1.15 -14.05 -7.47
CA MET A 1 0.35 -13.23 -6.53
C MET A 1 -0.41 -12.20 -7.33
N ILE A 2 -1.68 -11.92 -7.02
CA ILE A 2 -2.50 -10.95 -7.77
C ILE A 2 -2.76 -9.74 -6.88
N VAL A 3 -2.20 -8.58 -7.22
CA VAL A 3 -2.49 -7.31 -6.55
C VAL A 3 -3.78 -6.72 -7.11
N ARG A 4 -4.82 -6.61 -6.28
CA ARG A 4 -6.05 -5.92 -6.67
C ARG A 4 -5.78 -4.42 -6.68
N LYS A 5 -6.13 -3.76 -7.78
CA LYS A 5 -5.90 -2.33 -8.01
C LYS A 5 -7.26 -1.65 -8.14
N LEU A 6 -7.61 -0.75 -7.22
CA LEU A 6 -8.82 0.07 -7.32
C LEU A 6 -8.60 1.29 -8.23
N GLY A 7 -7.35 1.56 -8.62
CA GLY A 7 -7.00 2.76 -9.38
C GLY A 7 -7.04 4.01 -8.51
N VAL A 8 -7.11 5.18 -9.15
CA VAL A 8 -7.23 6.47 -8.47
C VAL A 8 -8.65 6.59 -7.92
N ILE A 9 -8.77 6.68 -6.59
CA ILE A 9 -10.07 6.79 -5.91
C ILE A 9 -10.33 8.21 -5.39
N LEU A 10 -9.28 9.03 -5.26
CA LEU A 10 -9.34 10.39 -4.78
C LEU A 10 -8.32 11.24 -5.54
N SER A 11 -8.70 12.45 -5.87
CA SER A 11 -7.79 13.51 -6.30
C SER A 11 -7.98 14.70 -5.39
N ASP A 12 -6.88 15.25 -4.87
CA ASP A 12 -6.89 16.42 -3.99
C ASP A 12 -5.72 17.33 -4.33
N ARG A 13 -5.99 18.62 -4.52
CA ARG A 13 -4.98 19.67 -4.81
C ARG A 13 -3.92 19.26 -5.86
N GLY A 14 -4.34 18.56 -6.91
CA GLY A 14 -3.47 18.09 -8.00
C GLY A 14 -2.78 16.75 -7.73
N SER A 15 -2.77 16.26 -6.48
CA SER A 15 -2.33 14.92 -6.12
C SER A 15 -3.39 13.88 -6.47
N LYS A 16 -2.95 12.68 -6.85
CA LYS A 16 -3.81 11.53 -7.16
C LYS A 16 -3.48 10.39 -6.21
N TYR A 17 -4.50 9.87 -5.54
CA TYR A 17 -4.37 8.80 -4.58
C TYR A 17 -5.01 7.53 -5.12
N ALA A 18 -4.18 6.50 -5.29
CA ALA A 18 -4.60 5.21 -5.79
C ALA A 18 -4.47 4.14 -4.70
N VAL A 19 -5.46 3.25 -4.61
CA VAL A 19 -5.47 2.17 -3.61
C VAL A 19 -5.28 0.82 -4.30
N SER A 20 -4.41 -0.01 -3.72
CA SER A 20 -4.15 -1.37 -4.16
C SER A 20 -3.91 -2.26 -2.93
N GLY A 21 -4.14 -3.57 -3.05
CA GLY A 21 -3.90 -4.51 -1.97
C GLY A 21 -3.99 -5.97 -2.39
N CYS A 22 -3.41 -6.85 -1.57
CA CYS A 22 -3.51 -8.31 -1.69
C CYS A 22 -3.27 -8.96 -0.32
N ARG A 23 -3.60 -10.24 -0.20
CA ARG A 23 -3.17 -11.05 0.93
C ARG A 23 -1.69 -11.38 0.81
N VAL A 24 -1.00 -11.39 1.94
CA VAL A 24 0.41 -11.77 2.08
C VAL A 24 0.57 -12.57 3.37
N ALA A 25 1.47 -13.55 3.37
CA ALA A 25 1.74 -14.39 4.54
C ALA A 25 2.99 -13.96 5.31
N ASP A 26 3.87 -13.19 4.68
CA ASP A 26 5.17 -12.83 5.25
C ASP A 26 5.70 -11.54 4.62
N ARG A 27 6.83 -11.07 5.15
CA ARG A 27 7.51 -9.87 4.66
C ARG A 27 8.03 -10.00 3.22
N ALA A 28 8.48 -11.18 2.80
CA ALA A 28 8.98 -11.39 1.44
C ALA A 28 7.85 -11.23 0.41
N GLN A 29 6.63 -11.62 0.77
CA GLN A 29 5.44 -11.42 -0.06
C GLN A 29 5.01 -9.95 -0.13
N VAL A 30 5.22 -9.16 0.92
CA VAL A 30 5.04 -7.69 0.86
C VAL A 30 5.99 -7.10 -0.20
N ASP A 31 7.26 -7.48 -0.17
CA ASP A 31 8.25 -6.99 -1.13
C ASP A 31 7.90 -7.45 -2.56
N ALA A 32 7.41 -8.68 -2.72
CA ALA A 32 6.90 -9.19 -4.00
C ALA A 32 5.67 -8.39 -4.49
N ALA A 33 4.77 -7.98 -3.59
CA ALA A 33 3.57 -7.19 -3.91
C ALA A 33 3.95 -5.82 -4.46
N LEU A 34 4.89 -5.16 -3.79
CA LEU A 34 5.38 -3.86 -4.20
C LEU A 34 6.10 -3.93 -5.54
N ARG A 35 6.90 -4.98 -5.78
CA ARG A 35 7.54 -5.22 -7.08
C ARG A 35 6.51 -5.43 -8.19
N ASP A 36 5.51 -6.27 -7.95
CA ASP A 36 4.45 -6.52 -8.93
C ASP A 36 3.60 -5.27 -9.23
N LEU A 37 3.22 -4.53 -8.18
CA LEU A 37 2.50 -3.26 -8.30
C LEU A 37 3.27 -2.26 -9.16
N LYS A 38 4.58 -2.11 -8.91
CA LYS A 38 5.49 -1.21 -9.65
C LYS A 38 5.85 -1.69 -11.05
N ARG A 39 5.37 -2.85 -11.53
CA ARG A 39 5.45 -3.20 -12.96
C ARG A 39 4.56 -2.30 -13.81
N ASP A 40 3.48 -1.77 -13.24
CA ASP A 40 2.65 -0.77 -13.90
C ASP A 40 3.24 0.63 -13.65
N LYS A 41 3.56 1.30 -14.77
CA LYS A 41 4.28 2.58 -14.83
C LYS A 41 3.61 3.68 -13.99
N LYS A 42 2.29 3.63 -13.79
CA LYS A 42 1.59 4.64 -12.98
C LYS A 42 1.93 4.55 -11.49
N TYR A 43 2.17 3.35 -10.97
CA TYR A 43 2.60 3.16 -9.57
C TYR A 43 4.12 3.28 -9.43
N ALA A 44 4.87 2.83 -10.44
CA ALA A 44 6.32 3.00 -10.48
C ALA A 44 6.76 4.46 -10.39
N LYS A 45 5.96 5.37 -10.95
CA LYS A 45 6.21 6.82 -10.98
C LYS A 45 5.51 7.59 -9.87
N ALA A 46 4.76 6.93 -8.98
CA ALA A 46 4.12 7.61 -7.86
C ALA A 46 5.19 8.23 -6.95
N THR A 47 4.93 9.43 -6.44
CA THR A 47 5.85 10.13 -5.53
C THR A 47 6.12 9.33 -4.26
N HIS A 48 5.08 8.68 -3.75
CA HIS A 48 5.11 7.80 -2.59
C HIS A 48 4.27 6.55 -2.86
N ASN A 49 4.76 5.39 -2.39
CA ASN A 49 4.09 4.11 -2.34
C ASN A 49 4.08 3.61 -0.89
N SER A 50 3.45 4.39 0.00
CA SER A 50 3.24 4.02 1.41
C SER A 50 2.38 2.76 1.51
N TRP A 51 2.64 1.93 2.52
CA TRP A 51 1.93 0.68 2.73
C TRP A 51 1.85 0.30 4.21
N GLY A 52 0.89 -0.57 4.52
CA GLY A 52 0.72 -1.20 5.83
C GLY A 52 0.23 -2.64 5.65
N VAL A 53 0.54 -3.50 6.61
CA VAL A 53 0.12 -4.91 6.66
C VAL A 53 0.05 -5.38 8.11
N LEU A 54 -0.86 -6.31 8.39
CA LEU A 54 -0.90 -7.09 9.62
C LEU A 54 -0.43 -8.51 9.28
N LEU A 55 0.71 -8.93 9.84
CA LEU A 55 1.22 -10.30 9.71
C LEU A 55 0.98 -11.02 11.04
N ASP A 56 0.02 -11.93 11.08
CA ASP A 56 -0.40 -12.61 12.31
C ASP A 56 -0.68 -11.61 13.46
N GLY A 57 -1.37 -10.52 13.13
CA GLY A 57 -1.68 -9.42 14.07
C GLY A 57 -0.51 -8.46 14.35
N VAL A 58 0.70 -8.73 13.85
CA VAL A 58 1.86 -7.84 14.01
C VAL A 58 1.88 -6.78 12.91
N PRO A 59 1.79 -5.48 13.25
CA PRO A 59 1.77 -4.42 12.27
C PRO A 59 3.16 -4.12 11.69
N LEU A 60 3.23 -4.04 10.35
CA LEU A 60 4.38 -3.49 9.63
C LEU A 60 3.91 -2.42 8.65
N LYS A 61 4.74 -1.39 8.44
CA LYS A 61 4.43 -0.30 7.52
C LYS A 61 5.67 0.33 6.89
N SER A 62 5.43 1.11 5.84
CA SER A 62 6.35 2.13 5.35
C SER A 62 5.57 3.37 4.95
N ASP A 63 6.12 4.54 5.28
CA ASP A 63 5.56 5.83 4.88
C ASP A 63 6.06 6.24 3.48
N ASP A 64 7.15 5.63 2.99
CA ASP A 64 7.79 5.95 1.69
C ASP A 64 8.05 7.46 1.47
N GLY A 65 8.31 8.21 2.55
CA GLY A 65 8.52 9.66 2.54
C GLY A 65 7.27 10.50 2.81
N GLU A 66 6.06 9.91 2.81
CA GLU A 66 4.82 10.56 3.21
C GLU A 66 4.52 10.29 4.70
N SER A 67 5.08 11.13 5.57
CA SER A 67 5.01 10.98 7.02
C SER A 67 3.60 10.67 7.52
N GLY A 68 3.45 9.55 8.21
CA GLY A 68 2.20 9.12 8.85
C GLY A 68 1.24 8.31 7.96
N ALA A 69 1.44 8.26 6.64
CA ALA A 69 0.55 7.53 5.74
C ALA A 69 0.44 6.03 6.08
N GLY A 70 1.57 5.38 6.39
CA GLY A 70 1.57 3.96 6.75
C GLY A 70 0.79 3.68 8.04
N MET A 71 0.82 4.60 9.02
CA MET A 71 0.03 4.45 10.25
C MET A 71 -1.47 4.55 9.98
N VAL A 72 -1.88 5.42 9.07
CA VAL A 72 -3.29 5.54 8.68
C VAL A 72 -3.76 4.23 8.03
N ILE A 73 -2.94 3.63 7.16
CA ILE A 73 -3.25 2.34 6.52
C ILE A 73 -3.40 1.24 7.58
N LEU A 74 -2.47 1.14 8.53
CA LEU A 74 -2.54 0.14 9.61
C LEU A 74 -3.84 0.27 10.42
N ARG A 75 -4.20 1.48 10.85
CA ARG A 75 -5.45 1.72 11.60
C ARG A 75 -6.69 1.28 10.83
N MET A 76 -6.68 1.41 9.50
CA MET A 76 -7.80 0.95 8.68
C MET A 76 -7.84 -0.58 8.58
N LEU A 77 -6.68 -1.25 8.52
CA LEU A 77 -6.61 -2.70 8.56
C LEU A 77 -7.07 -3.26 9.91
N GLU A 78 -6.57 -2.71 11.01
CA GLU A 78 -6.94 -3.10 12.38
C GLU A 78 -8.44 -2.91 12.65
N ARG A 79 -9.07 -1.89 12.06
CA ARG A 79 -10.53 -1.68 12.17
C ARG A 79 -11.36 -2.67 11.38
N ALA A 80 -10.79 -3.22 10.30
CA ALA A 80 -11.48 -4.13 9.39
C ALA A 80 -11.35 -5.60 9.79
N GLU A 81 -10.48 -5.91 10.76
CA GLU A 81 -10.35 -7.21 11.44
C GLU A 81 -11.40 -7.34 12.56
#